data_AF-A0A6I5VQQ5-F1
#
_entry.id   AF-A0A6I5VQQ5-F1
#
_cell.length_a   1.000
_cell.length_b   1.000
_cell.length_c   1.000
_cell.angle_alpha   90.00
_cell.angle_beta   90.00
_cell.angle_gamma   90.00
#
_symmetry.space_group_name_H-M   'P 1'
#
loop_
_entity.id
_entity.type
_entity.pdbx_description
1 polymer ?
#
loop_
_entity_poly.entity_id
_entity_poly.type
_entity_poly.pdbx_seq_one_letter_code
_entity_poly.pdbx_strand_id
1 'polypeptide(L)'
;MRLAAAIAAVALPASLLTATVQTPSADAAARHFKSCAALNKVYHHGVGMPGAKDHTSGKRVTNFKKSAALYKANNGPRNPRTGEYDLDRDNDKIACEKR
;
A
#
# COMPACT_ATOMS: atom_id res chain seq x y z
N MET A 1 40.98 45.14 -46.80
CA MET A 1 39.91 44.33 -46.16
C MET A 1 39.91 44.65 -44.67
N ARG A 2 38.87 45.31 -44.15
CA ARG A 2 38.75 45.65 -42.73
C ARG A 2 38.04 44.49 -42.02
N LEU A 3 38.71 43.84 -41.08
CA LEU A 3 38.15 42.81 -40.21
C LEU A 3 37.16 43.45 -39.23
N ALA A 4 35.94 42.93 -39.19
CA ALA A 4 35.01 43.11 -38.08
C ALA A 4 34.19 41.83 -37.90
N ALA A 5 34.33 41.18 -36.75
CA ALA A 5 33.34 40.25 -36.18
C ALA A 5 33.82 39.92 -34.75
N ALA A 6 33.28 40.60 -33.73
CA ALA A 6 32.06 40.25 -32.99
C ALA A 6 32.37 39.34 -31.80
N ILE A 7 32.47 39.96 -30.63
CA ILE A 7 32.67 39.33 -29.32
C ILE A 7 31.34 38.69 -28.93
N ALA A 8 31.24 37.36 -29.01
CA ALA A 8 30.05 36.63 -28.59
C ALA A 8 30.09 36.42 -27.06
N ALA A 9 29.23 37.13 -26.33
CA ALA A 9 29.00 36.90 -24.90
C ALA A 9 28.20 35.60 -24.71
N VAL A 10 28.82 34.57 -24.13
CA VAL A 10 28.16 33.30 -23.80
C VAL A 10 27.51 33.44 -22.43
N ALA A 11 26.18 33.56 -22.40
CA ALA A 11 25.39 33.51 -21.18
C ALA A 11 25.15 32.04 -20.79
N LEU A 12 25.70 31.59 -19.65
CA LEU A 12 25.42 30.26 -19.10
C LEU A 12 24.02 30.25 -18.45
N PRO A 13 23.14 29.28 -18.77
CA PRO A 13 21.90 29.08 -18.02
C PRO A 13 22.22 28.36 -16.70
N ALA A 14 21.91 29.00 -15.57
CA ALA A 14 21.92 28.36 -14.26
C ALA A 14 20.71 27.41 -14.15
N SER A 15 20.94 26.11 -14.34
CA SER A 15 19.92 25.09 -14.14
C SER A 15 19.63 24.94 -12.65
N LEU A 16 18.44 25.37 -12.23
CA LEU A 16 17.90 25.14 -10.89
C LEU A 16 17.68 23.63 -10.69
N LEU A 17 18.52 22.99 -9.88
CA LEU A 17 18.26 21.64 -9.38
C LEU A 17 17.09 21.70 -8.39
N THR A 18 15.89 21.32 -8.84
CA THR A 18 14.78 20.99 -7.96
C THR A 18 15.08 19.67 -7.27
N ALA A 19 15.64 19.75 -6.06
CA ALA A 19 15.78 18.60 -5.18
C ALA A 19 14.37 18.12 -4.77
N THR A 20 13.92 17.03 -5.38
CA THR A 20 12.72 16.33 -4.94
C THR A 20 13.01 15.72 -3.57
N VAL A 21 12.50 16.34 -2.51
CA VAL A 21 12.49 15.77 -1.17
C VAL A 21 11.54 14.57 -1.19
N GLN A 22 12.08 13.41 -1.49
CA GLN A 22 11.38 12.14 -1.33
C GLN A 22 11.34 11.86 0.17
N THR A 23 10.22 12.24 0.81
CA THR A 23 9.95 11.83 2.19
C THR A 23 9.83 10.31 2.21
N PRO A 24 10.69 9.58 2.95
CA PRO A 24 10.43 8.19 3.20
C PRO A 24 9.17 8.13 4.08
N SER A 25 8.06 7.68 3.51
CA SER A 25 6.94 7.21 4.31
C SER A 25 7.47 6.03 5.11
N ALA A 26 7.68 6.23 6.41
CA ALA A 26 7.97 5.14 7.33
C ALA A 26 6.68 4.30 7.46
N ASP A 27 6.39 3.50 6.45
CA ASP A 27 5.50 2.36 6.56
C ASP A 27 6.21 1.39 7.52
N ALA A 28 5.97 1.59 8.83
CA ALA A 28 6.23 0.57 9.82
C ALA A 28 5.65 -0.73 9.25
N ALA A 29 6.53 -1.69 8.92
CA ALA A 29 6.15 -2.85 8.12
C ALA A 29 4.90 -3.50 8.70
N ALA A 30 3.78 -3.40 7.97
CA ALA A 30 2.50 -3.86 8.46
C ALA A 30 2.59 -5.37 8.74
N ARG A 31 2.09 -5.78 9.90
CA ARG A 31 2.27 -7.15 10.38
C ARG A 31 1.60 -8.15 9.43
N HIS A 32 2.37 -9.17 9.03
CA HIS A 32 1.88 -10.31 8.27
C HIS A 32 1.46 -11.47 9.21
N PHE A 33 0.34 -12.13 8.89
CA PHE A 33 -0.23 -13.25 9.64
C PHE A 33 -0.31 -14.53 8.81
N LYS A 34 0.33 -15.60 9.28
CA LYS A 34 0.36 -16.90 8.60
C LYS A 34 -1.00 -17.57 8.32
N SER A 35 -2.10 -17.09 8.91
CA SER A 35 -3.45 -17.63 8.74
C SER A 35 -4.49 -16.71 9.36
N CYS A 36 -5.77 -16.93 9.01
CA CYS A 36 -6.89 -16.23 9.65
C CYS A 36 -6.96 -16.42 11.16
N ALA A 37 -6.62 -17.61 11.67
CA ALA A 37 -6.61 -17.83 13.11
C ALA A 37 -5.55 -16.95 13.83
N ALA A 38 -4.40 -16.73 13.21
CA ALA A 38 -3.38 -15.84 13.76
C ALA A 38 -3.81 -14.37 13.68
N LEU A 39 -4.44 -13.97 12.57
CA LEU A 39 -4.98 -12.63 12.39
C LEU A 39 -6.11 -12.35 13.39
N ASN A 40 -7.09 -13.26 13.53
CA ASN A 40 -8.25 -13.05 14.39
C ASN A 40 -7.92 -13.06 15.90
N LYS A 41 -6.77 -13.63 16.31
CA LYS A 41 -6.27 -13.47 17.69
C LYS A 41 -5.96 -12.00 18.03
N VAL A 42 -5.62 -11.19 17.03
CA VAL A 42 -5.28 -9.78 17.19
C VAL A 42 -6.43 -8.88 16.73
N TYR A 43 -7.04 -9.21 15.60
CA TYR A 43 -8.16 -8.48 14.99
C TYR A 43 -9.37 -9.41 14.91
N HIS A 44 -10.12 -9.47 16.02
CA HIS A 44 -11.21 -10.44 16.22
C HIS A 44 -12.15 -10.58 15.02
N HIS A 45 -12.52 -9.47 14.38
CA HIS A 45 -13.44 -9.40 13.25
C HIS A 45 -12.77 -9.26 11.87
N GLY A 46 -11.45 -9.46 11.79
CA GLY A 46 -10.69 -9.30 10.54
C GLY A 46 -10.13 -7.90 10.34
N VAL A 47 -9.52 -7.70 9.17
CA VAL A 47 -8.94 -6.42 8.75
C VAL A 47 -9.45 -6.10 7.35
N GLY A 48 -9.92 -4.87 7.10
CA GLY A 48 -10.42 -4.47 5.80
C GLY A 48 -9.90 -3.11 5.35
N MET A 49 -10.10 -2.83 4.07
CA MET A 49 -9.86 -1.51 3.52
C MET A 49 -10.81 -0.49 4.14
N PRO A 50 -10.39 0.79 4.28
CA PRO A 50 -11.34 1.87 4.51
C PRO A 50 -12.43 1.86 3.43
N GLY A 51 -13.70 1.77 3.84
CA GLY A 51 -14.84 1.69 2.93
C GLY A 51 -15.19 0.30 2.40
N ALA A 52 -14.48 -0.75 2.81
CA ALA A 52 -14.86 -2.13 2.51
C ALA A 52 -16.25 -2.46 3.08
N LYS A 53 -16.95 -3.38 2.40
CA LYS A 53 -18.30 -3.82 2.78
C LYS A 53 -18.35 -5.34 2.68
N ASP A 54 -18.64 -5.99 3.80
CA ASP A 54 -18.76 -7.44 3.86
C ASP A 54 -19.84 -7.93 2.90
N HIS A 55 -19.50 -8.85 1.99
CA HIS A 55 -20.39 -9.43 1.00
C HIS A 55 -21.11 -10.71 1.46
N THR A 56 -20.84 -11.19 2.68
CA THR A 56 -21.48 -12.36 3.24
C THR A 56 -23.01 -12.21 3.26
N SER A 57 -23.70 -13.30 2.92
CA SER A 57 -25.15 -13.38 3.03
C SER A 57 -25.62 -13.34 4.50
N GLY A 58 -26.76 -12.70 4.74
CA GLY A 58 -27.30 -12.52 6.09
C GLY A 58 -26.65 -11.35 6.84
N LYS A 59 -26.08 -11.61 8.02
CA LYS A 59 -25.51 -10.56 8.88
C LYS A 59 -24.06 -10.25 8.49
N ARG A 60 -23.88 -9.03 7.99
CA ARG A 60 -22.59 -8.43 7.63
C ARG A 60 -21.74 -8.11 8.86
N VAL A 61 -20.42 -8.34 8.77
CA VAL A 61 -19.38 -7.92 9.69
C VAL A 61 -19.01 -6.47 9.39
N THR A 62 -19.17 -5.60 10.38
CA THR A 62 -18.91 -4.15 10.26
C THR A 62 -17.82 -3.65 11.21
N ASN A 63 -17.38 -4.49 12.15
CA ASN A 63 -16.48 -4.14 13.25
C ASN A 63 -15.02 -4.58 13.00
N PHE A 64 -14.65 -4.84 11.75
CA PHE A 64 -13.27 -5.18 11.38
C PHE A 64 -12.33 -3.97 11.52
N LYS A 65 -11.03 -4.25 11.69
CA LYS A 65 -10.02 -3.19 11.73
C LYS A 65 -9.88 -2.55 10.34
N LYS A 66 -10.17 -1.26 10.23
CA LYS A 66 -9.93 -0.49 9.00
C LYS A 66 -8.46 -0.10 8.94
N SER A 67 -7.71 -0.73 8.04
CA SER A 67 -6.31 -0.39 7.80
C SER A 67 -5.88 -0.92 6.43
N ALA A 68 -5.64 0.02 5.49
CA ALA A 68 -5.19 -0.35 4.16
C ALA A 68 -3.82 -1.04 4.20
N ALA A 69 -2.90 -0.60 5.07
CA ALA A 69 -1.58 -1.19 5.21
C ALA A 69 -1.66 -2.65 5.72
N LEU A 70 -2.41 -2.90 6.80
CA LEU A 70 -2.59 -4.26 7.32
C LEU A 70 -3.36 -5.15 6.35
N TYR A 71 -4.39 -4.63 5.67
CA TYR A 71 -5.12 -5.40 4.68
C TYR A 71 -4.18 -5.80 3.52
N LYS A 72 -3.46 -4.86 2.91
CA LYS A 72 -2.54 -5.15 1.79
C LYS A 72 -1.37 -6.06 2.17
N ALA A 73 -0.90 -6.01 3.41
CA ALA A 73 0.13 -6.92 3.89
C ALA A 73 -0.37 -8.37 4.01
N ASN A 74 -1.67 -8.56 4.22
CA ASN A 74 -2.25 -9.88 4.50
C ASN A 74 -3.11 -10.41 3.35
N ASN A 75 -3.53 -9.54 2.44
CA ASN A 75 -4.21 -9.90 1.21
C ASN A 75 -3.27 -9.77 0.00
N GLY A 76 -3.19 -10.82 -0.82
CA GLY A 76 -2.18 -10.96 -1.87
C GLY A 76 -1.15 -12.05 -1.55
N PRO A 77 -0.49 -12.61 -2.57
CA PRO A 77 -0.21 -14.03 -2.60
C PRO A 77 0.84 -14.44 -1.58
N ARG A 78 0.55 -15.48 -0.79
CA ARG A 78 1.63 -16.40 -0.42
C ARG A 78 1.14 -17.79 -0.24
N ASN A 79 1.13 -18.49 -1.35
CA ASN A 79 0.95 -19.91 -1.34
C ASN A 79 1.73 -20.43 -2.53
N PRO A 80 2.78 -21.24 -2.31
CA PRO A 80 3.11 -22.24 -3.31
C PRO A 80 2.78 -23.66 -2.85
N ARG A 81 2.63 -23.85 -1.53
CA ARG A 81 2.03 -24.98 -0.81
C ARG A 81 1.59 -24.43 0.56
N THR A 82 0.61 -23.54 0.57
CA THR A 82 -0.06 -22.93 1.75
C THR A 82 0.80 -22.13 2.74
N GLY A 83 1.87 -21.49 2.28
CA GLY A 83 2.59 -20.54 3.14
C GLY A 83 1.84 -19.21 3.36
N GLU A 84 0.55 -19.29 3.68
CA GLU A 84 -0.59 -18.43 3.29
C GLU A 84 -0.32 -16.92 3.27
N TYR A 85 -0.84 -16.29 2.19
CA TYR A 85 -1.53 -15.01 2.12
C TYR A 85 -2.40 -15.02 0.86
N ASP A 86 -3.36 -14.10 0.74
CA ASP A 86 -4.71 -14.31 0.17
C ASP A 86 -5.69 -14.70 1.29
N LEU A 87 -5.72 -13.84 2.31
CA LEU A 87 -6.58 -13.97 3.48
C LEU A 87 -8.00 -13.38 3.28
N ASP A 88 -8.21 -12.68 2.17
CA ASP A 88 -9.52 -12.22 1.68
C ASP A 88 -9.88 -13.07 0.46
N ARG A 89 -10.38 -14.28 0.72
CA ARG A 89 -10.57 -15.30 -0.31
C ARG A 89 -11.76 -15.00 -1.23
N ASP A 90 -12.73 -14.25 -0.75
CA ASP A 90 -13.93 -13.83 -1.47
C ASP A 90 -13.80 -12.43 -2.09
N ASN A 91 -12.66 -11.76 -1.89
CA ASN A 91 -12.26 -10.51 -2.52
C ASN A 91 -13.24 -9.34 -2.28
N ASP A 92 -13.83 -9.27 -1.10
CA ASP A 92 -14.77 -8.22 -0.70
C ASP A 92 -14.08 -7.00 -0.04
N LYS A 93 -12.75 -7.04 0.04
CA LYS A 93 -11.86 -6.06 0.68
C LYS A 93 -11.80 -6.17 2.19
N ILE A 94 -12.17 -7.31 2.75
CA ILE A 94 -12.04 -7.69 4.15
C ILE A 94 -11.33 -9.03 4.23
N ALA A 95 -10.23 -9.09 4.99
CA ALA A 95 -9.49 -10.31 5.22
C ALA A 95 -9.94 -10.98 6.52
N CYS A 96 -10.25 -12.27 6.42
CA CYS A 96 -10.64 -13.13 7.53
C CYS A 96 -11.79 -12.56 8.37
N GLU A 97 -12.88 -12.13 7.74
CA GLU A 97 -14.06 -11.68 8.46
C GLU A 97 -14.60 -12.79 9.38
N LYS A 98 -14.93 -12.40 10.62
CA LYS A 98 -15.41 -13.32 11.63
C LYS A 98 -16.54 -12.67 12.42
N ARG A 99 -17.64 -13.42 12.56
CA ARG A 99 -18.82 -13.03 13.34
C ARG A 99 -18.60 -13.23 14.84
#